data_AF-A0A1I1H5F9-F1
#
_entry.id   AF-A0A1I1H5F9-F1
#
_cell.length_a   1.000
_cell.length_b   1.000
_cell.length_c   1.000
_cell.angle_alpha   90.00
_cell.angle_beta   90.00
_cell.angle_gamma   90.00
#
_symmetry.space_group_name_H-M   'P 1'
#
loop_
_entity.id
_entity.type
_entity.pdbx_description
1 polymer ?
#
loop_
_entity_poly.entity_id
_entity_poly.type
_entity_poly.pdbx_seq_one_letter_code
_entity_poly.pdbx_strand_id
1 'polypeptide(L)'
;MSGPSDHGAAALDLLARKADAARSDPERTEAALAEALRLAPEDLDVRLGAYRFYFYNHRYEQALVHCEALIGHAARRLNVAIDWRDVGPGDAAFTEVAFAPGLYLQALLAWGYCHLRLGRHAPAREALSHSARLDPTDRFGAAVILGYLNDREMGGEV
;
A
#
# COMPACT_ATOMS: atom_id res chain seq x y z
N MET A 1 -12.64 -1.40 -21.02
CA MET A 1 -11.40 -0.66 -21.33
C MET A 1 -11.72 0.82 -21.29
N SER A 2 -11.62 1.43 -20.11
CA SER A 2 -11.57 2.90 -20.03
C SER A 2 -10.11 3.28 -20.14
N GLY A 3 -9.76 4.03 -21.18
CA GLY A 3 -8.44 4.67 -21.28
C GLY A 3 -8.22 5.62 -20.09
N PRO A 4 -6.98 6.04 -19.83
CA PRO A 4 -6.71 6.98 -18.75
C PRO A 4 -7.59 8.22 -18.95
N SER A 5 -8.39 8.54 -17.95
CA SER A 5 -9.10 9.83 -17.89
C SER A 5 -8.08 10.94 -18.10
N ASP A 6 -8.45 11.98 -18.87
CA ASP A 6 -7.56 13.07 -19.30
C ASP A 6 -6.73 13.66 -18.14
N HIS A 7 -7.30 13.66 -16.93
CA HIS A 7 -6.67 14.08 -15.68
C HIS A 7 -5.59 13.12 -15.13
N GLY A 8 -5.76 11.80 -15.29
CA GLY A 8 -4.78 10.79 -14.83
C GLY A 8 -3.54 10.76 -15.72
N ALA A 9 -3.71 10.90 -17.04
CA ALA A 9 -2.60 11.05 -17.97
C ALA A 9 -1.79 12.34 -17.71
N ALA A 10 -2.47 13.46 -17.43
CA ALA A 10 -1.81 14.71 -17.07
C ALA A 10 -1.07 14.63 -15.72
N ALA A 11 -1.62 13.92 -14.73
CA ALA A 11 -0.97 13.72 -13.43
C ALA A 11 0.28 12.85 -13.54
N LEU A 12 0.24 11.78 -14.35
CA LEU A 12 1.39 10.91 -14.63
C LEU A 12 2.49 11.62 -15.41
N ASP A 13 2.15 12.44 -16.42
CA ASP A 13 3.12 13.26 -17.16
C ASP A 13 3.75 14.32 -16.24
N LEU A 14 2.98 14.95 -15.35
CA LEU A 14 3.49 15.87 -14.34
C LEU A 14 4.47 15.18 -13.39
N LEU A 15 4.12 13.98 -12.91
CA LEU A 15 4.98 13.19 -12.04
C LEU A 15 6.26 12.76 -12.74
N ALA A 16 6.19 12.29 -13.99
CA ALA A 16 7.36 11.90 -14.77
C ALA A 16 8.31 13.09 -15.01
N ARG A 17 7.78 14.23 -15.44
CA ARG A 17 8.60 15.44 -15.70
C ARG A 17 9.24 16.03 -14.45
N LYS A 18 8.55 15.97 -13.31
CA LYS A 18 9.06 16.52 -12.05
C LYS A 18 9.95 15.54 -11.28
N ALA A 19 9.69 14.24 -11.35
CA ALA A 19 10.49 13.21 -10.67
C ALA A 19 11.91 13.11 -11.23
N ASP A 20 12.11 13.29 -12.55
CA ASP A 20 13.44 13.30 -13.17
C ASP A 20 14.32 14.48 -12.68
N ALA A 21 13.69 15.61 -12.32
CA ALA A 21 14.36 16.76 -11.74
C ALA A 21 14.48 16.70 -10.20
N ALA A 22 13.74 15.81 -9.53
CA ALA A 22 13.53 15.83 -8.09
C ALA A 22 14.04 14.59 -7.34
N ARG A 23 14.71 13.65 -8.03
CA ARG A 23 15.42 12.53 -7.36
C ARG A 23 16.46 13.02 -6.32
N SER A 24 16.84 14.30 -6.38
CA SER A 24 17.76 14.98 -5.46
C SER A 24 17.08 15.99 -4.51
N ASP A 25 15.76 16.20 -4.59
CA ASP A 25 15.01 17.18 -3.79
C ASP A 25 13.65 16.61 -3.33
N PRO A 26 13.59 16.07 -2.10
CA PRO A 26 12.36 15.51 -1.52
C PRO A 26 11.23 16.53 -1.38
N GLU A 27 11.53 17.81 -1.12
CA GLU A 27 10.50 18.83 -0.90
C GLU A 27 9.77 19.18 -2.21
N ARG A 28 10.52 19.33 -3.31
CA ARG A 28 9.92 19.52 -4.63
C ARG A 28 9.11 18.32 -5.09
N THR A 29 9.56 17.11 -4.77
CA THR A 29 8.83 15.87 -5.06
C THR A 29 7.51 15.84 -4.30
N GLU A 30 7.53 16.15 -3.01
CA GLU A 30 6.33 16.19 -2.17
C GLU A 30 5.33 17.23 -2.67
N ALA A 31 5.78 18.44 -3.02
CA ALA A 31 4.91 19.48 -3.55
C ALA A 31 4.26 19.06 -4.89
N ALA A 32 5.01 18.37 -5.75
CA ALA A 32 4.47 17.83 -7.01
C ALA A 32 3.42 16.74 -6.76
N LEU A 33 3.66 15.85 -5.81
CA LEU A 33 2.72 14.81 -5.40
C LEU A 33 1.44 15.39 -4.80
N ALA A 34 1.57 16.39 -3.92
CA ALA A 34 0.42 17.07 -3.32
C ALA A 34 -0.47 17.71 -4.39
N GLU A 35 0.12 18.35 -5.40
CA GLU A 35 -0.64 18.93 -6.51
C GLU A 35 -1.30 17.86 -7.38
N ALA A 36 -0.59 16.77 -7.68
CA ALA A 36 -1.16 15.65 -8.43
C ALA A 36 -2.34 15.01 -7.68
N LEU A 37 -2.22 14.81 -6.36
CA LEU A 37 -3.28 14.29 -5.50
C LEU A 37 -4.48 15.24 -5.42
N ARG A 38 -4.25 16.56 -5.47
CA ARG A 38 -5.32 17.56 -5.51
C ARG A 38 -6.12 17.49 -6.82
N LEU A 39 -5.43 17.27 -7.94
CA LEU A 39 -6.06 17.18 -9.27
C LEU A 39 -6.74 15.82 -9.50
N ALA A 40 -6.17 14.74 -8.97
CA ALA A 40 -6.62 13.37 -9.22
C ALA A 40 -6.56 12.52 -7.94
N PRO A 41 -7.43 12.79 -6.94
CA PRO A 41 -7.34 12.16 -5.62
C PRO A 41 -7.62 10.65 -5.61
N GLU A 42 -8.38 10.15 -6.59
CA GLU A 42 -8.75 8.73 -6.70
C GLU A 42 -7.92 8.00 -7.77
N ASP A 43 -6.95 8.68 -8.40
CA ASP A 43 -6.10 8.06 -9.40
C ASP A 43 -5.10 7.10 -8.75
N LEU A 44 -5.09 5.87 -9.25
CA LEU A 44 -4.32 4.77 -8.67
C LEU A 44 -2.81 5.02 -8.77
N ASP A 45 -2.33 5.54 -9.90
CA ASP A 45 -0.92 5.71 -10.13
C ASP A 45 -0.37 6.90 -9.32
N VAL A 46 -1.17 7.96 -9.18
CA VAL A 46 -0.85 9.07 -8.27
C VAL A 46 -0.77 8.60 -6.81
N ARG A 47 -1.73 7.76 -6.36
CA ARG A 47 -1.71 7.16 -5.02
C ARG A 47 -0.50 6.24 -4.80
N LEU A 48 -0.15 5.42 -5.79
CA LEU A 48 1.04 4.56 -5.74
C LEU A 48 2.33 5.38 -5.68
N GLY A 49 2.42 6.47 -6.44
CA GLY A 49 3.55 7.40 -6.41
C GLY A 49 3.73 8.03 -5.04
N ALA A 50 2.64 8.53 -4.45
CA ALA A 50 2.66 9.14 -3.12
C ALA A 50 3.00 8.14 -2.01
N TYR A 51 2.40 6.95 -2.04
CA TYR A 51 2.74 5.85 -1.14
C TYR A 51 4.25 5.55 -1.20
N ARG A 52 4.80 5.32 -2.40
CA ARG A 52 6.23 5.01 -2.58
C ARG A 52 7.13 6.12 -2.07
N PHE A 53 6.80 7.37 -2.37
CA PHE A 53 7.56 8.52 -1.88
C PHE A 53 7.62 8.54 -0.36
N TYR A 54 6.48 8.49 0.32
CA TYR A 54 6.46 8.54 1.79
C TYR A 54 7.10 7.31 2.43
N PHE A 55 6.87 6.12 1.86
CA PHE A 55 7.44 4.87 2.35
C PHE A 55 8.98 4.86 2.29
N TYR A 56 9.56 5.22 1.14
CA TYR A 56 11.02 5.23 0.98
C TYR A 56 11.71 6.37 1.73
N ASN A 57 10.98 7.44 2.08
CA ASN A 57 11.46 8.51 2.95
C ASN A 57 11.19 8.24 4.44
N HIS A 58 10.77 7.02 4.81
CA HIS A 58 10.48 6.61 6.20
C HIS A 58 9.38 7.45 6.89
N ARG A 59 8.50 8.08 6.10
CA ARG A 59 7.37 8.89 6.56
C ARG A 59 6.10 8.03 6.60
N TYR A 60 6.10 7.07 7.54
CA TYR A 60 5.11 6.00 7.56
C TYR A 60 3.68 6.47 7.88
N GLU A 61 3.50 7.51 8.69
CA GLU A 61 2.16 8.07 8.96
C GLU A 61 1.51 8.58 7.67
N GLN A 62 2.27 9.29 6.83
CA GLN A 62 1.77 9.74 5.54
C GLN A 62 1.56 8.56 4.58
N ALA A 63 2.44 7.55 4.61
CA ALA A 63 2.29 6.36 3.77
C ALA A 63 0.99 5.59 4.08
N LEU A 64 0.58 5.50 5.36
CA LEU A 64 -0.64 4.80 5.78
C LEU A 64 -1.90 5.31 5.08
N VAL A 65 -2.04 6.64 4.93
CA VAL A 65 -3.18 7.26 4.23
C VAL A 65 -3.29 6.75 2.78
N HIS A 66 -2.15 6.51 2.12
CA HIS A 66 -2.14 5.99 0.77
C HIS A 66 -2.36 4.47 0.73
N CYS A 67 -1.82 3.71 1.69
CA CYS A 67 -2.12 2.29 1.81
C CYS A 67 -3.62 2.04 1.95
N GLU A 68 -4.32 2.78 2.82
CA GLU A 68 -5.76 2.65 3.03
C GLU A 68 -6.57 2.94 1.75
N ALA A 69 -6.20 4.00 1.03
CA ALA A 69 -6.83 4.32 -0.25
C ALA A 69 -6.59 3.22 -1.31
N LEU A 70 -5.39 2.65 -1.36
CA LEU A 70 -5.03 1.57 -2.27
C LEU A 70 -5.78 0.26 -1.94
N ILE A 71 -5.92 -0.07 -0.65
CA ILE A 71 -6.74 -1.21 -0.19
C ILE A 71 -8.19 -0.99 -0.65
N GLY A 72 -8.78 0.19 -0.40
CA GLY A 72 -10.14 0.49 -0.83
C GLY A 72 -10.33 0.45 -2.35
N HIS A 73 -9.35 0.92 -3.12
CA HIS A 73 -9.37 0.82 -4.58
C HIS A 73 -9.37 -0.65 -5.05
N ALA A 74 -8.47 -1.46 -4.51
CA ALA A 74 -8.38 -2.87 -4.83
C ALA A 74 -9.64 -3.64 -4.40
N ALA A 75 -10.18 -3.35 -3.21
CA ALA A 75 -11.40 -3.95 -2.68
C ALA A 75 -12.60 -3.74 -3.62
N ARG A 76 -12.81 -2.48 -4.07
CA ARG A 76 -13.87 -2.15 -5.05
C ARG A 76 -13.69 -2.90 -6.36
N ARG A 77 -12.45 -3.03 -6.85
CA ARG A 77 -12.15 -3.74 -8.10
C ARG A 77 -12.34 -5.25 -8.00
N LEU A 78 -12.15 -5.81 -6.80
CA LEU A 78 -12.41 -7.21 -6.49
C LEU A 78 -13.87 -7.49 -6.13
N ASN A 79 -14.68 -6.44 -5.91
CA ASN A 79 -16.05 -6.54 -5.40
C ASN A 79 -16.12 -7.28 -4.04
N VAL A 80 -15.21 -6.94 -3.13
CA VAL A 80 -15.16 -7.46 -1.74
C VAL A 80 -15.48 -6.34 -0.74
N ALA A 81 -15.56 -6.68 0.56
CA ALA A 81 -15.80 -5.72 1.63
C ALA A 81 -14.76 -4.57 1.64
N ILE A 82 -15.19 -3.37 2.04
CA ILE A 82 -14.31 -2.20 2.15
C ILE A 82 -13.42 -2.28 3.38
N ASP A 83 -13.96 -2.74 4.52
CA ASP A 83 -13.12 -3.10 5.66
C ASP A 83 -12.42 -4.41 5.32
N TRP A 84 -11.10 -4.36 5.26
CA TRP A 84 -10.30 -5.53 4.93
C TRP A 84 -10.44 -6.65 5.96
N ARG A 85 -10.85 -6.34 7.20
CA ARG A 85 -11.08 -7.34 8.24
C ARG A 85 -12.21 -8.31 7.90
N ASP A 86 -13.17 -7.86 7.12
CA ASP A 86 -14.34 -8.65 6.70
C ASP A 86 -14.06 -9.48 5.43
N VAL A 87 -12.87 -9.36 4.84
CA VAL A 87 -12.51 -10.10 3.63
C VAL A 87 -11.98 -11.50 3.97
N GLY A 88 -12.50 -12.51 3.29
CA GLY A 88 -12.11 -13.91 3.40
C GLY A 88 -11.30 -14.41 2.19
N PRO A 89 -10.55 -15.53 2.33
CA PRO A 89 -9.79 -16.11 1.22
C PRO A 89 -10.65 -16.53 0.01
N GLY A 90 -11.95 -16.78 0.23
CA GLY A 90 -12.90 -17.16 -0.82
C GLY A 90 -13.55 -15.98 -1.56
N ASP A 91 -13.36 -14.75 -1.10
CA ASP A 91 -14.05 -13.58 -1.66
C ASP A 91 -13.41 -13.08 -2.96
N ALA A 92 -12.13 -13.43 -3.18
CA ALA A 92 -11.43 -13.17 -4.43
C ALA A 92 -10.31 -14.20 -4.65
N ALA A 93 -9.77 -14.22 -5.86
CA ALA A 93 -8.67 -15.12 -6.25
C ALA A 93 -7.31 -14.63 -5.70
N PHE A 94 -7.16 -14.56 -4.38
CA PHE A 94 -5.97 -14.04 -3.68
C PHE A 94 -4.71 -14.87 -3.87
N THR A 95 -4.78 -16.06 -4.46
CA THR A 95 -3.60 -16.87 -4.82
C THR A 95 -3.20 -16.70 -6.28
N GLU A 96 -4.05 -16.10 -7.12
CA GLU A 96 -3.79 -15.93 -8.55
C GLU A 96 -2.84 -14.75 -8.82
N VAL A 97 -1.98 -14.88 -9.82
CA VAL A 97 -1.07 -13.80 -10.26
C VAL A 97 -1.84 -12.80 -11.13
N ALA A 98 -2.68 -12.01 -10.48
CA ALA A 98 -3.50 -10.98 -11.11
C ALA A 98 -3.32 -9.61 -10.43
N PHE A 99 -3.55 -8.56 -11.18
CA PHE A 99 -3.30 -7.18 -10.73
C PHE A 99 -4.08 -6.80 -9.46
N ALA A 100 -5.41 -7.00 -9.44
CA ALA A 100 -6.23 -6.53 -8.32
C ALA A 100 -5.99 -7.30 -7.01
N PRO A 101 -5.93 -8.66 -6.99
CA PRO A 101 -5.56 -9.39 -5.77
C PRO A 101 -4.12 -9.07 -5.33
N GLY A 102 -3.19 -8.96 -6.28
CA GLY A 102 -1.80 -8.59 -5.99
C GLY A 102 -1.67 -7.20 -5.39
N LEU A 103 -2.41 -6.20 -5.91
CA LEU A 103 -2.45 -4.85 -5.36
C LEU A 103 -3.02 -4.85 -3.93
N TYR A 104 -4.12 -5.58 -3.71
CA TYR A 104 -4.76 -5.68 -2.39
C TYR A 104 -3.79 -6.23 -1.34
N LEU A 105 -3.14 -7.36 -1.63
CA LEU A 105 -2.21 -8.02 -0.70
C LEU A 105 -0.98 -7.15 -0.42
N GLN A 106 -0.39 -6.55 -1.46
CA GLN A 106 0.76 -5.66 -1.30
C GLN A 106 0.41 -4.42 -0.48
N ALA A 107 -0.78 -3.81 -0.69
CA ALA A 107 -1.21 -2.64 0.06
C ALA A 107 -1.50 -2.97 1.54
N LEU A 108 -2.14 -4.12 1.82
CA LEU A 108 -2.40 -4.58 3.19
C LEU A 108 -1.10 -4.93 3.93
N LEU A 109 -0.17 -5.63 3.27
CA LEU A 109 1.16 -5.90 3.79
C LEU A 109 1.91 -4.60 4.10
N ALA A 110 1.89 -3.64 3.16
CA ALA A 110 2.51 -2.33 3.34
C ALA A 110 1.92 -1.56 4.53
N TRP A 111 0.60 -1.58 4.69
CA TRP A 111 -0.09 -0.97 5.84
C TRP A 111 0.40 -1.59 7.15
N GLY A 112 0.42 -2.93 7.23
CA GLY A 112 0.93 -3.66 8.40
C GLY A 112 2.40 -3.35 8.70
N TYR A 113 3.24 -3.29 7.66
CA TYR A 113 4.66 -2.94 7.80
C TYR A 113 4.85 -1.49 8.27
N CYS A 114 4.07 -0.53 7.77
CA CYS A 114 4.13 0.86 8.23
C CYS A 114 3.79 0.95 9.72
N HIS A 115 2.75 0.25 10.18
CA HIS A 115 2.43 0.15 11.61
C HIS A 115 3.57 -0.46 12.42
N LEU A 116 4.20 -1.53 11.93
CA LEU A 116 5.36 -2.14 12.58
C LEU A 116 6.51 -1.14 12.73
N ARG A 117 6.82 -0.37 11.68
CA ARG A 117 7.89 0.64 11.71
C ARG A 117 7.58 1.84 12.60
N LEU A 118 6.31 2.09 12.90
CA LEU A 118 5.85 3.06 13.88
C LEU A 118 5.80 2.49 15.31
N GLY A 119 6.24 1.25 15.54
CA GLY A 119 6.17 0.57 16.85
C GLY A 119 4.76 0.12 17.24
N ARG A 120 3.79 0.16 16.31
CA ARG A 120 2.40 -0.24 16.53
C ARG A 120 2.23 -1.73 16.22
N HIS A 121 2.65 -2.58 17.14
CA HIS A 121 2.71 -4.03 16.91
C HIS A 121 1.34 -4.69 16.72
N ALA A 122 0.33 -4.30 17.52
CA ALA A 122 -1.01 -4.89 17.44
C ALA A 122 -1.67 -4.75 16.04
N PRO A 123 -1.79 -3.54 15.46
CA PRO A 123 -2.35 -3.40 14.11
C PRO A 123 -1.45 -4.03 13.03
N ALA A 124 -0.12 -3.99 13.20
CA ALA A 124 0.80 -4.67 12.29
C ALA A 124 0.53 -6.18 12.22
N ARG A 125 0.42 -6.81 13.39
CA ARG A 125 0.10 -8.23 13.55
C ARG A 125 -1.24 -8.57 12.93
N GLU A 126 -2.27 -7.77 13.18
CA GLU A 126 -3.60 -7.95 12.63
C GLU A 126 -3.56 -8.00 11.09
N ALA A 127 -2.97 -6.99 10.46
CA ALA A 127 -2.90 -6.91 9.00
C ALA A 127 -2.00 -7.97 8.36
N LEU A 128 -0.82 -8.25 8.94
CA LEU A 128 0.11 -9.23 8.39
C LEU A 128 -0.44 -10.66 8.50
N SER A 129 -1.05 -11.01 9.64
CA SER A 129 -1.70 -12.32 9.82
C SER A 129 -2.90 -12.46 8.88
N HIS A 130 -3.69 -11.41 8.70
CA HIS A 130 -4.80 -11.41 7.76
C HIS A 130 -4.31 -11.58 6.32
N SER A 131 -3.29 -10.83 5.90
CA SER A 131 -2.69 -10.97 4.56
C SER A 131 -2.16 -12.38 4.29
N ALA A 132 -1.47 -13.00 5.26
CA ALA A 132 -0.99 -14.37 5.17
C ALA A 132 -2.13 -15.40 5.09
N ARG A 133 -3.26 -15.13 5.76
CA ARG A 133 -4.47 -15.97 5.67
C ARG A 133 -5.13 -15.89 4.29
N LEU A 134 -5.15 -14.71 3.67
CA LEU A 134 -5.72 -14.52 2.33
C LEU A 134 -4.89 -15.19 1.24
N ASP A 135 -3.56 -15.15 1.35
CA ASP A 135 -2.64 -15.79 0.41
C ASP A 135 -1.65 -16.72 1.14
N PRO A 136 -2.01 -18.01 1.31
CA PRO A 136 -1.15 -19.01 1.95
C PRO A 136 0.14 -19.32 1.18
N THR A 137 0.26 -18.89 -0.09
CA THR A 137 1.51 -19.03 -0.85
C THR A 137 2.59 -18.07 -0.37
N ASP A 138 2.20 -17.05 0.41
CA ASP A 138 3.05 -16.00 0.98
C ASP A 138 3.96 -15.31 -0.05
N ARG A 139 3.48 -15.14 -1.29
CA ARG A 139 4.31 -14.62 -2.40
C ARG A 139 4.89 -13.21 -2.16
N PHE A 140 4.30 -12.45 -1.25
CA PHE A 140 4.76 -11.10 -0.87
C PHE A 140 5.43 -11.07 0.52
N GLY A 141 5.48 -12.18 1.25
CA GLY A 141 6.23 -12.30 2.51
C GLY A 141 5.55 -11.74 3.75
N ALA A 142 4.22 -11.72 3.82
CA ALA A 142 3.48 -11.28 5.00
C ALA A 142 3.76 -12.20 6.21
N ALA A 143 3.77 -13.52 6.00
CA ALA A 143 4.02 -14.49 7.07
C ALA A 143 5.46 -14.41 7.57
N VAL A 144 6.42 -14.16 6.67
CA VAL A 144 7.82 -13.91 7.03
C VAL A 144 7.98 -12.72 7.99
N ILE A 145 7.37 -11.57 7.66
CA ILE A 145 7.44 -10.37 8.51
C ILE A 145 6.76 -10.63 9.88
N LEU A 146 5.62 -11.32 9.88
CA LEU A 146 4.93 -11.71 11.11
C LEU A 146 5.79 -12.60 12.01
N GLY A 147 6.54 -13.55 11.42
CA GLY A 147 7.50 -14.39 12.14
C GLY A 147 8.56 -13.57 12.87
N TYR A 148 9.19 -12.62 12.18
CA TYR A 148 10.18 -11.73 12.80
C TYR A 148 9.61 -10.88 13.94
N LEU A 149 8.36 -10.43 13.83
CA LEU A 149 7.69 -9.69 14.90
C LEU A 149 7.53 -10.59 16.14
N ASN A 150 7.09 -11.84 15.97
CA ASN A 150 6.91 -12.80 17.06
C ASN A 150 8.23 -13.10 17.77
N ASP A 151 9.30 -13.36 17.00
CA ASP A 151 10.60 -13.72 17.55
C ASP A 151 11.21 -12.59 18.40
N ARG A 152 11.02 -11.33 17.97
CA ARG A 152 11.50 -10.15 18.73
C ARG A 152 10.76 -9.93 20.04
N GLU A 153 9.47 -10.25 20.10
CA GLU A 153 8.69 -10.15 21.34
C GLU A 153 9.11 -11.25 22.33
N MET A 154 9.30 -12.49 21.85
CA MET A 154 9.78 -13.62 22.66
C MET A 154 11.22 -13.42 23.16
N GLY A 155 12.08 -12.74 22.39
CA GLY A 155 13.46 -12.43 22.78
C GLY A 155 13.63 -11.17 23.62
N GLY A 156 12.57 -10.39 23.83
CA GLY A 156 12.56 -9.17 24.65
C GLY A 156 12.12 -9.38 26.10
N GLU A 157 11.70 -10.60 26.45
CA GLU A 157 11.39 -11.03 27.82
C GLU A 157 12.62 -11.74 28.45
N VAL A 158 13.68 -10.98 28.75
CA VAL A 158 14.82 -11.41 29.62
C VAL A 158 15.36 -10.27 30.46
#